data_AF-A0A7Z2SUR6-F1
#
_entry.id   AF-A0A7Z2SUR6-F1
#
_cell.length_a   1.000
_cell.length_b   1.000
_cell.length_c   1.000
_cell.angle_alpha   90.00
_cell.angle_beta   90.00
_cell.angle_gamma   90.00
#
_symmetry.space_group_name_H-M   'P 1'
#
loop_
_entity.id
_entity.type
_entity.pdbx_description
1 polymer ?
#
loop_
_entity_poly.entity_id
_entity_poly.type
_entity_poly.pdbx_seq_one_letter_code
_entity_poly.pdbx_strand_id
1 'polypeptide(L)' 'MESLIFYLSPVAGFVFMLTMIMFLTRLAAGRKSDRKITMILVSSFTVMLAMIVYVMGK' A
#
# COMPACT_ATOMS: atom_id res chain seq x y z
N MET A 1 11.11 -14.48 13.31
CA MET A 1 10.73 -13.99 11.96
C MET A 1 9.26 -13.57 11.89
N GLU A 2 8.34 -14.22 12.60
CA GLU A 2 6.91 -13.83 12.62
C GLU A 2 6.64 -12.46 13.26
N SER A 3 7.38 -12.10 14.32
CA SER A 3 7.28 -10.80 14.99
C SER A 3 7.66 -9.61 14.09
N LEU A 4 8.59 -9.81 13.16
CA LEU A 4 9.04 -8.78 12.22
C LEU A 4 7.95 -8.45 11.19
N ILE A 5 7.24 -9.48 10.69
CA ILE A 5 6.12 -9.32 9.76
C ILE A 5 4.93 -8.66 10.47
N PHE A 6 4.67 -9.03 11.74
CA PHE A 6 3.62 -8.43 12.55
C PHE A 6 3.82 -6.93 12.81
N TYR A 7 5.07 -6.47 12.93
CA TYR A 7 5.40 -5.05 13.05
C TYR A 7 5.47 -4.31 11.70
N LEU A 8 5.91 -4.97 10.63
CA LEU A 8 6.01 -4.36 9.29
C LEU A 8 4.65 -4.26 8.58
N SER A 9 3.73 -5.17 8.85
CA SER A 9 2.37 -5.19 8.27
C SER A 9 1.58 -3.89 8.51
N PRO A 10 1.45 -3.36 9.74
CA PRO A 10 0.73 -2.11 9.98
C PRO A 10 1.42 -0.89 9.35
N VAL A 11 2.75 -0.89 9.24
CA VAL A 11 3.50 0.18 8.57
C VAL A 11 3.21 0.18 7.06
N ALA A 12 3.26 -0.98 6.41
CA ALA A 12 2.92 -1.11 5.00
C ALA A 12 1.46 -0.73 4.71
N GLY A 13 0.53 -1.15 5.57
CA GLY A 13 -0.88 -0.77 5.50
C GLY A 13 -1.10 0.73 5.67
N PHE A 14 -0.38 1.37 6.60
CA PHE A 14 -0.45 2.81 6.82
C PHE A 14 0.04 3.62 5.60
N VAL A 15 1.17 3.23 5.02
CA VAL A 15 1.70 3.87 3.80
C VAL A 15 0.74 3.68 2.63
N PHE A 16 0.16 2.50 2.47
CA PHE A 16 -0.86 2.25 1.46
C PHE A 16 -2.09 3.16 1.65
N MET A 17 -2.59 3.26 2.88
CA MET A 17 -3.76 4.07 3.21
C MET A 17 -3.52 5.57 2.95
N LEU A 18 -2.37 6.11 3.33
CA LEU A 18 -1.99 7.49 3.00
C LEU A 18 -1.91 7.73 1.49
N THR A 19 -1.28 6.81 0.76
CA THR A 19 -1.14 6.92 -0.70
C THR A 19 -2.50 6.86 -1.39
N MET A 20 -3.41 6.02 -0.87
CA MET A 20 -4.78 5.90 -1.35
C MET A 20 -5.59 7.17 -1.11
N ILE A 21 -5.48 7.78 0.08
CA ILE A 21 -6.11 9.07 0.37
C ILE A 21 -5.58 10.17 -0.55
N MET A 22 -4.26 10.24 -0.78
CA MET A 22 -3.66 11.21 -1.71
C MET A 22 -4.14 11.00 -3.16
N PHE A 23 -4.29 9.74 -3.57
CA PHE A 23 -4.81 9.40 -4.90
C PHE A 23 -6.27 9.82 -5.05
N LEU A 24 -7.13 9.45 -4.09
CA LEU A 24 -8.57 9.77 -4.10
C LEU A 24 -8.82 11.28 -4.01
N THR A 25 -8.10 12.00 -3.14
CA THR A 25 -8.22 13.46 -3.02
C THR A 25 -7.80 14.18 -4.30
N ARG A 26 -6.79 13.69 -5.01
CA ARG A 26 -6.42 14.22 -6.34
C ARG A 26 -7.44 13.90 -7.41
N LEU A 27 -7.98 12.68 -7.41
CA LEU A 27 -9.03 12.26 -8.33
C LEU A 27 -10.30 13.11 -8.14
N ALA A 28 -10.72 13.33 -6.90
CA ALA A 28 -11.85 14.18 -6.55
C ALA A 28 -11.62 15.66 -6.91
N ALA A 29 -10.38 16.13 -6.85
CA ALA A 29 -9.99 17.47 -7.30
C ALA A 29 -9.89 17.60 -8.84
N GLY A 30 -10.22 16.56 -9.62
CA GLY A 30 -10.13 16.57 -11.08
C GLY A 30 -8.70 16.66 -11.63
N ARG A 31 -7.68 16.48 -10.77
CA ARG A 31 -6.27 16.55 -11.17
C ARG A 31 -5.82 15.17 -11.66
N LYS A 32 -5.10 15.14 -12.79
CA LYS A 32 -4.50 13.89 -13.30
C LYS A 32 -3.59 13.31 -12.21
N SER A 33 -3.80 12.04 -11.87
CA SER A 33 -2.93 11.34 -10.93
C SER A 33 -1.52 11.27 -11.52
N ASP A 34 -0.53 11.74 -10.77
CA ASP A 34 0.87 11.56 -11.15
C ASP A 34 1.19 10.07 -11.23
N ARG A 35 1.87 9.68 -12.30
CA ARG A 35 2.35 8.31 -12.52
C ARG A 35 3.14 7.77 -11.32
N LYS A 36 3.86 8.65 -10.60
CA LYS A 36 4.58 8.32 -9.36
C LYS A 36 3.64 7.87 -8.22
N ILE A 37 2.51 8.55 -8.00
CA ILE A 37 1.56 8.19 -6.93
C ILE A 37 0.90 6.85 -7.24
N THR A 38 0.47 6.66 -8.48
CA THR A 38 -0.09 5.38 -8.92
C THR A 38 0.94 4.24 -8.77
N MET A 39 2.21 4.50 -9.08
CA MET A 39 3.28 3.51 -8.91
C MET A 39 3.53 3.14 -7.45
N ILE A 40 3.53 4.11 -6.52
CA ILE A 40 3.66 3.87 -5.08
C ILE A 40 2.45 3.07 -4.56
N LEU A 41 1.26 3.36 -5.06
CA LEU A 41 0.04 2.66 -4.66
C LEU A 41 0.10 1.18 -5.09
N VAL A 42 0.49 0.91 -6.34
CA VAL A 42 0.61 -0.44 -6.89
C VAL A 42 1.74 -1.22 -6.22
N SER A 43 2.89 -0.60 -5.97
CA SER A 43 4.00 -1.28 -5.28
C SER A 43 3.64 -1.62 -3.83
N SER A 44 3.02 -0.69 -3.11
CA SER A 44 2.55 -0.92 -1.73
C SER A 44 1.49 -2.03 -1.67
N PHE A 45 0.58 -2.06 -2.66
CA PHE A 45 -0.41 -3.12 -2.78
C PHE A 45 0.23 -4.49 -3.03
N THR A 46 1.23 -4.56 -3.90
CA THR A 46 1.94 -5.81 -4.24
C THR A 46 2.69 -6.36 -3.03
N VAL A 47 3.32 -5.48 -2.23
CA VAL A 47 4.00 -5.86 -0.97
C VAL A 47 3.01 -6.37 0.07
N MET A 48 1.85 -5.74 0.24
CA MET A 48 0.79 -6.26 1.11
C MET A 48 0.30 -7.64 0.66
N LEU A 49 0.09 -7.81 -0.65
CA LEU A 49 -0.40 -9.07 -1.21
C LEU A 49 0.62 -10.20 -1.01
N ALA A 50 1.91 -9.91 -1.22
CA ALA A 50 3.00 -10.84 -0.92
C ALA A 50 3.07 -11.21 0.57
N MET A 51 2.87 -10.24 1.47
CA MET A 51 2.78 -10.51 2.91
C MET A 51 1.59 -11.42 3.26
N ILE A 52 0.41 -11.15 2.70
CA ILE A 52 -0.79 -11.94 2.97
C ILE A 52 -0.60 -13.38 2.46
N VAL A 53 -0.10 -13.56 1.24
CA VAL A 53 0.18 -14.88 0.67
C VAL A 53 1.22 -15.63 1.49
N TYR A 54 2.27 -14.94 1.97
CA TYR A 54 3.27 -15.55 2.84
C TYR A 54 2.70 -15.98 4.19
N VAL A 55 1.79 -15.21 4.77
CA VAL A 55 1.14 -15.54 6.06
C VAL A 55 0.09 -16.64 5.91
N MET A 56 -0.69 -16.65 4.82
CA MET A 56 -1.73 -17.66 4.57
C MET A 56 -1.19 -18.99 4.00
N GLY A 57 -0.06 -18.96 3.30
CA GLY A 57 0.57 -20.15 2.72
C GLY A 57 1.44 -20.93 3.71
N LYS A 58 1.51 -20.49 4.97
CA LYS A 58 2.29 -21.08 6.06
C LYS A 58 1.34 -21.63 7.11
#